data_AF-A0A5R2NCU2-F1
#
_entry.id   AF-A0A5R2NCU2-F1
#
_cell.length_a   1.000
_cell.length_b   1.000
_cell.length_c   1.000
_cell.angle_alpha   90.00
_cell.angle_beta   90.00
_cell.angle_gamma   90.00
#
_symmetry.space_group_name_H-M   'P 1'
#
loop_
_entity.id
_entity.type
_entity.pdbx_description
1 polymer ?
#
loop_
_entity_poly.entity_id
_entity_poly.type
_entity_poly.pdbx_seq_one_letter_code
_entity_poly.pdbx_strand_id
1 'polypeptide(L)'
;MTIGLTATRRVARMQNGGGDGNEAGRGTAVITRTKTKTKKPSLYRVLILNDDYTPMEFVVHVLERFFQKDREAATRIMLHVHNHG
;
A
#
# COMPACT_ATOMS: atom_id res chain seq x y z
N MET A 1 15.96 14.84 2.29
CA MET A 1 17.28 14.73 1.64
C MET A 1 17.64 13.26 1.53
N THR A 2 18.45 12.93 0.52
CA THR A 2 18.97 11.60 0.15
C THR A 2 18.16 10.84 -0.91
N ILE A 3 18.54 11.14 -2.15
CA ILE A 3 18.31 10.39 -3.40
C ILE A 3 19.30 9.22 -3.43
N GLY A 4 18.86 8.03 -3.81
CA GLY A 4 19.72 6.87 -4.03
C GLY A 4 19.29 6.11 -5.28
N LEU A 5 19.73 6.58 -6.45
CA LEU A 5 19.62 5.87 -7.73
C LEU A 5 21.02 5.32 -8.07
N THR A 6 21.28 4.06 -7.75
CA THR A 6 22.50 3.38 -8.21
C THR A 6 22.19 2.62 -9.49
N ALA A 7 22.31 3.30 -10.63
CA ALA A 7 22.31 2.66 -11.94
C ALA A 7 23.76 2.31 -12.31
N THR A 8 24.16 1.06 -12.11
CA THR A 8 25.45 0.54 -12.58
C THR A 8 25.44 0.46 -14.11
N ARG A 9 25.98 1.49 -14.76
CA ARG A 9 26.15 1.57 -16.21
C ARG A 9 27.35 0.72 -16.64
N ARG A 10 27.13 -0.55 -17.01
CA ARG A 10 28.11 -1.31 -17.81
C ARG A 10 27.90 -0.99 -19.29
N VAL A 11 28.72 -0.07 -19.80
CA VAL A 11 28.92 0.15 -21.23
C VAL A 11 29.70 -1.04 -21.80
N ALA A 12 29.02 -1.95 -22.49
CA ALA A 12 29.68 -2.94 -23.33
C ALA A 12 30.21 -2.21 -24.58
N ARG A 13 31.53 -2.02 -24.60
CA ARG A 13 32.31 -1.56 -25.75
C ARG A 13 32.26 -2.65 -26.81
N MET A 14 31.53 -2.44 -27.91
CA MET A 14 31.47 -3.38 -29.03
C MET A 14 32.26 -2.78 -30.20
N GLN A 15 33.34 -3.48 -30.58
CA GLN A 15 34.25 -3.13 -31.66
C GLN A 15 33.57 -3.25 -33.03
N ASN A 16 33.94 -2.32 -33.91
CA ASN A 16 33.58 -2.27 -35.33
C ASN A 16 34.21 -3.44 -36.10
N GLY A 17 33.43 -4.10 -36.96
CA GLY A 17 33.90 -5.18 -37.84
C GLY A 17 32.84 -5.62 -38.85
N GLY A 18 32.90 -5.00 -40.04
CA GLY A 18 32.56 -5.48 -41.39
C GLY A 18 31.41 -6.48 -41.67
N GLY A 19 30.65 -6.16 -42.72
CA GLY A 19 30.25 -7.16 -43.73
C GLY A 19 28.77 -7.50 -43.85
N ASP A 20 28.14 -6.84 -44.82
CA ASP A 20 27.26 -7.39 -45.87
C ASP A 20 25.88 -8.01 -45.55
N GLY A 21 24.92 -7.67 -46.42
CA GLY A 21 23.80 -8.53 -46.78
C GLY A 21 22.51 -8.51 -45.94
N ASN A 22 21.49 -7.83 -46.49
CA ASN A 22 20.09 -8.28 -46.54
C ASN A 22 19.27 -8.42 -45.23
N GLU A 23 18.33 -7.49 -45.00
CA GLU A 23 16.89 -7.76 -44.77
C GLU A 23 16.15 -6.49 -44.37
N ALA A 24 15.41 -5.91 -45.32
CA ALA A 24 14.48 -4.81 -45.08
C ALA A 24 13.20 -5.34 -44.42
N GLY A 25 13.23 -5.50 -43.10
CA GLY A 25 12.07 -5.82 -42.27
C GLY A 25 12.07 -4.94 -41.04
N ARG A 26 11.45 -3.77 -41.15
CA ARG A 26 11.37 -2.71 -40.13
C ARG A 26 10.82 -3.26 -38.81
N GLY A 27 11.71 -3.71 -37.92
CA GLY A 27 11.38 -4.14 -36.57
C GLY A 27 10.95 -2.94 -35.74
N THR A 28 9.65 -2.71 -35.63
CA THR A 28 9.08 -1.71 -34.71
C THR A 28 9.39 -2.16 -33.29
N ALA A 29 10.46 -1.65 -32.69
CA ALA A 29 10.78 -1.89 -31.30
C ALA A 29 9.69 -1.24 -30.43
N VAL A 30 8.75 -2.06 -29.93
CA VAL A 30 7.73 -1.62 -28.99
C VAL A 30 8.41 -1.33 -27.65
N ILE A 31 8.78 -0.06 -27.44
CA ILE A 31 9.22 0.41 -26.12
C ILE A 31 8.00 0.43 -25.22
N THR A 32 7.83 -0.62 -24.42
CA THR A 32 6.78 -0.67 -23.40
C THR A 32 7.11 0.38 -22.35
N ARG A 33 6.38 1.51 -22.39
CA ARG A 33 6.45 2.55 -21.37
C ARG A 33 6.06 1.91 -20.04
N THR A 34 7.01 1.78 -19.13
CA THR A 34 6.80 1.20 -17.80
C THR A 34 5.71 2.01 -17.10
N LYS A 35 4.53 1.41 -16.93
CA LYS A 35 3.43 2.02 -16.17
C LYS A 35 3.89 2.15 -14.71
N THR A 36 4.09 3.38 -14.25
CA THR A 36 4.40 3.65 -12.85
C THR A 36 3.26 3.10 -11.98
N LYS A 37 3.54 2.08 -11.15
CA LYS A 37 2.55 1.53 -10.22
C LYS A 37 2.42 2.46 -9.03
N THR A 38 1.21 2.95 -8.78
CA THR A 38 0.90 3.75 -7.59
C THR A 38 1.03 2.91 -6.32
N LYS A 39 1.69 3.45 -5.30
CA LYS A 39 1.80 2.80 -3.98
C LYS A 39 0.43 2.80 -3.29
N LYS A 40 0.04 1.67 -2.69
CA LYS A 40 -1.16 1.58 -1.85
C LYS A 40 -1.02 2.52 -0.63
N PRO A 41 -2.08 3.26 -0.23
CA PRO A 41 -2.02 4.10 0.96
C PRO A 41 -1.73 3.29 2.23
N SER A 42 -0.99 3.88 3.16
CA SER A 42 -0.77 3.31 4.50
C SER A 42 -2.07 3.37 5.29
N LEU A 43 -2.41 2.28 5.98
CA LEU A 43 -3.58 2.20 6.86
C LEU A 43 -3.20 2.64 8.28
N TYR A 44 -4.17 3.21 8.99
CA TYR A 44 -4.06 3.58 10.41
C TYR A 44 -4.98 2.72 11.25
N ARG A 45 -4.62 2.53 12.52
CA ARG A 45 -5.46 1.83 13.52
C ARG A 45 -6.21 2.86 14.35
N VAL A 46 -7.47 2.59 14.63
CA VAL A 46 -8.26 3.32 15.63
C VAL A 46 -8.25 2.49 16.90
N LEU A 47 -7.90 3.10 18.02
CA LEU A 47 -7.84 2.46 19.33
C LEU A 47 -8.93 3.05 20.22
N ILE A 48 -9.54 2.22 21.05
CA ILE A 48 -10.48 2.62 22.10
C ILE A 48 -9.81 2.24 23.41
N LEU A 49 -9.74 3.18 24.34
CA LEU A 49 -9.14 3.01 25.66
C LEU A 49 -10.25 2.94 26.69
N ASN A 50 -10.05 2.16 27.74
CA ASN A 50 -10.96 2.11 28.87
C ASN A 50 -10.87 3.38 29.73
N ASP A 51 -12.00 3.79 30.30
CA ASP A 51 -12.10 4.87 31.28
C ASP A 51 -13.28 4.62 32.25
N ASP A 52 -13.30 5.31 33.40
CA ASP A 52 -14.27 5.07 34.47
C ASP A 52 -15.54 5.96 34.41
N TYR A 53 -15.66 6.83 33.40
CA TYR A 53 -16.72 7.84 33.33
C TYR A 53 -17.68 7.62 32.17
N THR A 54 -17.20 7.05 31.06
CA THR A 54 -18.01 6.86 29.86
C THR A 54 -18.97 5.66 30.03
N PRO A 55 -20.29 5.85 29.90
CA PRO A 55 -21.24 4.74 30.02
C PRO A 55 -21.02 3.66 28.94
N MET A 56 -21.17 2.39 29.33
CA MET A 56 -21.04 1.25 28.41
C MET A 56 -21.96 1.37 27.18
N GLU A 57 -23.22 1.75 27.39
CA GLU A 57 -24.21 1.94 26.33
C GLU A 57 -23.82 3.04 25.34
N PHE A 58 -23.14 4.09 25.81
CA PHE A 58 -22.64 5.15 24.94
C PHE A 58 -21.58 4.60 23.97
N VAL A 59 -20.64 3.80 24.47
CA VAL A 59 -19.59 3.18 23.65
C VAL A 59 -20.19 2.25 22.60
N VAL A 60 -21.17 1.43 22.99
CA VAL A 60 -21.91 0.56 22.05
C VAL A 60 -22.56 1.39 20.96
N HIS A 61 -23.22 2.50 21.31
CA HIS A 61 -23.87 3.38 20.35
C HIS A 61 -22.89 4.02 19.36
N VAL A 62 -21.70 4.41 19.83
CA VAL A 62 -20.61 4.94 18.98
C VAL A 62 -20.10 3.88 18.01
N LEU A 63 -19.92 2.65 18.47
CA LEU A 63 -19.48 1.52 17.64
C LEU A 63 -20.49 1.17 16.55
N GLU A 64 -21.79 1.21 16.86
CA GLU A 64 -22.86 1.02 15.88
C GLU A 64 -22.88 2.16 14.86
N ARG A 65 -22.87 3.41 15.33
CA ARG A 65 -23.09 4.59 14.47
C ARG A 65 -21.93 4.90 13.53
N PHE A 66 -20.69 4.81 14.02
CA PHE A 66 -19.51 5.27 13.28
C PHE A 66 -18.69 4.14 12.69
N PHE A 67 -18.69 2.96 13.34
CA PHE A 67 -17.92 1.80 12.89
C PHE A 67 -18.77 0.70 12.26
N GLN A 68 -20.09 0.94 12.13
CA GLN A 68 -21.04 0.04 11.48
C GLN A 68 -20.98 -1.37 12.05
N LYS A 69 -20.79 -1.48 13.37
CA LYS A 69 -20.86 -2.76 14.08
C LYS A 69 -22.31 -3.09 14.39
N ASP A 70 -22.64 -4.37 14.35
CA ASP A 70 -23.88 -4.85 14.93
C ASP A 70 -23.80 -4.76 16.47
N ARG A 71 -24.96 -4.87 17.12
CA ARG A 71 -25.09 -4.74 18.56
C ARG A 71 -24.21 -5.75 19.32
N GLU A 72 -24.17 -6.98 18.83
CA GLU A 72 -23.45 -8.08 19.46
C GLU A 72 -21.93 -7.88 19.40
N ALA A 73 -21.40 -7.50 18.23
CA ALA A 73 -19.98 -7.18 18.06
C ALA A 73 -19.60 -5.92 18.85
N ALA A 74 -20.44 -4.88 18.84
CA ALA A 74 -20.21 -3.67 19.62
C ALA A 74 -20.13 -3.97 21.12
N THR A 75 -21.05 -4.78 21.64
CA THR A 75 -21.06 -5.20 23.05
C THR A 75 -19.81 -6.01 23.40
N ARG A 76 -19.38 -6.95 22.54
CA ARG A 76 -18.15 -7.72 22.75
C ARG A 76 -16.90 -6.85 22.76
N ILE A 77 -16.80 -5.90 21.83
CA ILE A 77 -15.67 -4.95 21.77
C ILE A 77 -15.64 -4.08 23.03
N MET A 78 -16.78 -3.53 23.43
CA MET A 78 -16.90 -2.69 24.61
C MET A 78 -16.47 -3.46 25.88
N LEU A 79 -17.00 -4.67 26.10
CA LEU A 79 -16.62 -5.50 27.25
C LEU A 79 -15.13 -5.89 27.22
N HIS A 80 -14.57 -6.12 26.03
CA HIS A 80 -13.16 -6.42 25.90
C HIS A 80 -12.30 -5.25 26.38
N VAL A 81 -12.60 -4.02 25.93
CA VAL A 81 -11.91 -2.80 26.37
C VAL A 81 -12.07 -2.61 27.87
N HIS A 82 -13.29 -2.71 28.40
CA HIS A 82 -13.56 -2.49 29.82
C HIS A 82 -12.79 -3.44 30.74
N ASN A 83 -12.71 -4.71 30.37
CA ASN A 83 -12.09 -5.74 31.20
C ASN A 83 -10.56 -5.81 31.05
N HIS A 84 -9.99 -5.33 29.94
CA HIS A 84 -8.57 -5.53 29.61
C HIS A 84 -7.73 -4.26 29.56
N GLY A 85 -8.35 -3.07 29.55
CA GLY A 85 -7.63 -1.79 29.59
C GLY A 85 -6.87 -1.46 28.32
#